data_AF-A0A829Q8C1-F1
#
_entry.id   AF-A0A829Q8C1-F1
#
_cell.length_a   1.000
_cell.length_b   1.000
_cell.length_c   1.000
_cell.angle_alpha   90.00
_cell.angle_beta   90.00
_cell.angle_gamma   90.00
#
_symmetry.space_group_name_H-M   'P 1'
#
loop_
_entity.id
_entity.type
_entity.pdbx_description
1 polymer ?
#
loop_
_entity_poly.entity_id
_entity_poly.type
_entity_poly.pdbx_seq_one_letter_code
_entity_poly.pdbx_strand_id
1 'polypeptide(L)'
;MNLNVVPEGLTATSAAVEALTARLAAAHAAAAPVIGAVVPPAADPVSLETAAGFSARGIEHSGVAAQAVEELGRAGLGVSESAASYTTGDMQAAAAYMIARG
;
A
#
# COMPACT_ATOMS: atom_id res chain seq x y z
N MET A 1 11.79 21.89 18.12
CA MET A 1 10.81 20.78 18.14
C MET A 1 11.61 19.49 18.18
N ASN A 2 11.43 18.64 19.19
CA ASN A 2 12.09 17.33 19.27
C ASN A 2 11.10 16.24 18.85
N LEU A 3 11.50 15.38 17.92
CA LEU A 3 10.72 14.25 17.47
C LEU A 3 11.12 13.01 18.28
N ASN A 4 10.15 12.34 18.89
CA ASN A 4 10.37 11.08 19.61
C ASN A 4 10.17 9.92 18.64
N VAL A 5 11.22 9.58 17.87
CA VAL A 5 11.17 8.51 16.86
C VAL A 5 11.86 7.26 17.40
N VAL A 6 11.26 6.10 17.15
CA VAL A 6 11.82 4.78 17.49
C VAL A 6 12.03 4.01 16.18
N PRO A 7 13.27 3.85 15.70
CA PRO A 7 13.54 3.25 14.38
C PRO A 7 13.04 1.81 14.22
N GLU A 8 13.03 1.04 15.30
CA GLU A 8 12.50 -0.33 15.33
C GLU A 8 10.99 -0.34 15.08
N GLY A 9 10.27 0.64 15.63
CA GLY A 9 8.84 0.83 15.40
C GLY A 9 8.53 1.19 13.95
N LEU A 10 9.38 1.99 13.31
CA LEU A 10 9.27 2.28 11.88
C LEU A 10 9.53 1.04 11.03
N THR A 11 10.55 0.25 11.36
CA THR A 11 10.86 -1.01 10.66
C THR A 11 9.69 -1.99 10.75
N ALA A 12 9.12 -2.18 11.95
CA ALA A 12 7.95 -3.03 12.15
C ALA A 12 6.72 -2.52 11.38
N THR A 13 6.53 -1.20 11.34
CA THR A 13 5.43 -0.57 10.59
C THR A 13 5.59 -0.80 9.09
N SER A 14 6.79 -0.64 8.53
CA SER A 14 7.05 -0.90 7.11
C SER A 14 6.70 -2.35 6.73
N ALA A 15 7.14 -3.33 7.54
CA ALA A 15 6.80 -4.73 7.32
C ALA A 15 5.29 -5.00 7.41
N ALA A 16 4.58 -4.35 8.34
CA ALA A 16 3.13 -4.46 8.45
C ALA A 16 2.41 -3.87 7.22
N VAL A 17 2.90 -2.75 6.70
CA VAL A 17 2.38 -2.13 5.47
C VAL A 17 2.62 -3.03 4.27
N GLU A 18 3.81 -3.64 4.13
CA GLU A 18 4.10 -4.60 3.06
C GLU A 18 3.12 -5.79 3.09
N ALA A 19 2.90 -6.38 4.27
CA ALA A 19 1.95 -7.48 4.43
C ALA A 19 0.51 -7.07 4.10
N LEU A 20 0.10 -5.85 4.49
CA LEU A 20 -1.22 -5.31 4.17
C LEU A 20 -1.39 -5.07 2.66
N THR A 21 -0.36 -4.51 2.02
CA THR A 21 -0.33 -4.29 0.56
C THR A 21 -0.48 -5.60 -0.20
N ALA A 22 0.26 -6.64 0.20
CA ALA A 22 0.16 -7.97 -0.42
C ALA A 22 -1.25 -8.56 -0.24
N ARG A 23 -1.84 -8.43 0.96
CA ARG A 23 -3.20 -8.89 1.23
C ARG A 23 -4.24 -8.12 0.40
N LEU A 24 -4.08 -6.81 0.26
CA LEU A 24 -4.97 -5.96 -0.53
C LEU A 24 -4.90 -6.33 -2.02
N ALA A 25 -3.69 -6.49 -2.56
CA ALA A 25 -3.47 -6.91 -3.93
C ALA A 25 -4.12 -8.28 -4.22
N ALA A 26 -3.96 -9.25 -3.32
CA ALA A 26 -4.58 -10.56 -3.44
C ALA A 26 -6.11 -10.48 -3.43
N ALA A 27 -6.69 -9.68 -2.53
CA ALA A 27 -8.14 -9.48 -2.45
C ALA A 27 -8.70 -8.83 -3.73
N HIS A 28 -7.99 -7.84 -4.28
CA HIS A 28 -8.39 -7.16 -5.52
C HIS A 28 -8.27 -8.10 -6.74
N ALA A 29 -7.19 -8.88 -6.83
CA ALA A 29 -7.02 -9.89 -7.88
C ALA A 29 -8.14 -10.96 -7.85
N ALA A 30 -8.54 -11.40 -6.65
CA ALA A 30 -9.64 -12.35 -6.50
C ALA A 30 -11.01 -11.77 -6.89
N ALA A 31 -11.22 -10.46 -6.66
CA ALA A 31 -12.47 -9.78 -6.98
C ALA A 31 -12.58 -9.38 -8.47
N ALA A 32 -11.46 -9.12 -9.14
CA ALA A 32 -11.42 -8.63 -10.53
C ALA A 32 -12.32 -9.40 -11.52
N PRO A 33 -12.28 -10.76 -11.60
CA PRO A 33 -13.14 -11.48 -12.54
C PRO A 33 -14.63 -11.40 -12.17
N VAL A 34 -14.96 -11.25 -10.88
CA VAL A 34 -16.35 -11.18 -10.40
C VAL A 34 -16.99 -9.85 -10.78
N ILE A 35 -16.24 -8.75 -10.67
CA ILE A 35 -16.77 -7.40 -10.90
C ILE A 35 -16.58 -6.93 -12.35
N GLY A 36 -15.58 -7.46 -13.07
CA GLY A 36 -15.24 -7.02 -14.43
C GLY A 36 -15.89 -7.82 -15.55
N ALA A 37 -16.57 -8.93 -15.24
CA ALA A 37 -17.19 -9.81 -16.23
C ALA A 37 -18.62 -10.21 -15.82
N VAL A 38 -19.48 -9.21 -15.61
CA VAL A 38 -20.87 -9.44 -15.21
C VAL A 38 -21.68 -9.98 -16.39
N VAL A 39 -22.32 -11.13 -16.19
CA VAL A 39 -23.18 -11.76 -17.20
C VAL A 39 -24.59 -11.18 -17.10
N PRO A 40 -25.21 -10.74 -18.21
CA PRO A 40 -26.57 -10.23 -18.21
C PRO A 40 -27.58 -11.34 -17.84
N PRO A 41 -28.60 -11.04 -17.00
CA PRO A 41 -29.58 -12.02 -16.56
C PRO A 41 -30.61 -12.37 -17.67
N ALA A 42 -30.78 -11.51 -18.66
CA ALA A 42 -31.67 -11.70 -19.81
C ALA A 42 -31.14 -10.95 -21.05
N ALA A 43 -31.76 -11.20 -22.22
CA ALA A 43 -31.35 -10.61 -23.49
C ALA A 43 -32.05 -9.29 -23.83
N ASP A 44 -32.84 -8.72 -22.92
CA ASP A 44 -33.45 -7.41 -23.12
C ASP A 44 -32.40 -6.27 -23.03
N PRO A 45 -32.65 -5.12 -23.67
CA PRO A 45 -31.68 -4.02 -23.70
C PRO A 45 -31.23 -3.55 -22.32
N VAL A 46 -32.12 -3.52 -21.32
CA VAL A 46 -31.80 -3.03 -19.96
C VAL A 46 -30.85 -4.00 -19.27
N SER A 47 -31.08 -5.30 -19.38
CA SER A 47 -30.18 -6.33 -18.83
C SER A 47 -28.79 -6.27 -19.45
N LEU A 48 -28.69 -6.08 -20.77
CA LEU A 48 -27.41 -5.97 -21.48
C LEU A 48 -26.65 -4.71 -21.07
N GLU A 49 -27.31 -3.55 -21.09
CA GLU A 49 -26.72 -2.27 -20.72
C GLU A 49 -26.25 -2.26 -19.26
N THR A 50 -27.06 -2.80 -18.35
CA THR A 50 -26.73 -2.87 -16.92
C THR A 50 -25.49 -3.74 -16.68
N ALA A 51 -25.43 -4.92 -17.29
CA ALA A 51 -24.27 -5.83 -17.14
C ALA A 51 -22.99 -5.23 -17.73
N ALA A 52 -23.09 -4.57 -18.90
CA ALA A 52 -21.96 -3.86 -19.50
C ALA A 52 -21.47 -2.70 -18.62
N GLY A 53 -22.41 -1.92 -18.07
CA GLY A 53 -22.12 -0.81 -17.16
C GLY A 53 -21.41 -1.28 -15.89
N PHE A 54 -21.92 -2.32 -15.21
CA PHE A 54 -21.24 -2.88 -14.03
C PHE A 54 -19.85 -3.43 -14.35
N SER A 55 -19.69 -4.13 -15.48
CA SER A 55 -18.40 -4.66 -15.91
C SER A 55 -17.38 -3.54 -16.14
N ALA A 56 -17.77 -2.46 -16.83
CA ALA A 56 -16.91 -1.30 -17.05
C ALA A 56 -16.50 -0.64 -15.72
N ARG A 57 -17.44 -0.46 -14.80
CA ARG A 57 -17.17 0.08 -13.45
C ARG A 57 -16.25 -0.83 -12.64
N GLY A 58 -16.39 -2.15 -12.76
CA GLY A 58 -15.50 -3.12 -12.11
C GLY A 58 -14.07 -3.05 -12.65
N ILE A 59 -13.90 -2.85 -13.96
CA ILE A 59 -12.59 -2.66 -14.60
C ILE A 59 -11.96 -1.34 -14.15
N GLU A 60 -12.71 -0.23 -14.18
CA GLU A 60 -12.25 1.07 -13.66
C GLU A 60 -11.80 0.96 -12.20
N HIS A 61 -12.62 0.32 -11.36
CA HIS A 61 -12.30 0.12 -9.96
C HIS A 61 -11.02 -0.72 -9.79
N SER A 62 -10.84 -1.77 -10.59
CA SER A 62 -9.62 -2.60 -10.57
C SER A 62 -8.36 -1.78 -10.91
N GLY A 63 -8.48 -0.81 -11.81
CA GLY A 63 -7.39 0.14 -12.12
C GLY A 63 -7.03 1.04 -10.94
N VAL A 64 -8.03 1.64 -10.28
CA VAL A 64 -7.82 2.46 -9.07
C VAL A 64 -7.25 1.64 -7.92
N ALA A 65 -7.73 0.40 -7.77
CA ALA A 65 -7.23 -0.58 -6.82
C ALA A 65 -5.73 -0.86 -7.01
N ALA A 66 -5.27 -1.02 -8.25
CA ALA A 66 -3.86 -1.21 -8.55
C ALA A 66 -3.01 0.01 -8.16
N GLN A 67 -3.48 1.23 -8.44
CA GLN A 67 -2.81 2.47 -8.02
C GLN A 67 -2.71 2.56 -6.49
N ALA A 68 -3.77 2.18 -5.77
CA ALA A 68 -3.75 2.19 -4.30
C ALA A 68 -2.73 1.20 -3.71
N VAL A 69 -2.61 0.01 -4.32
CA VAL A 69 -1.59 -0.99 -3.94
C VAL A 69 -0.17 -0.45 -4.18
N GLU A 70 0.07 0.19 -5.31
CA GLU A 70 1.36 0.80 -5.63
C GLU A 70 1.73 1.90 -4.63
N GLU A 71 0.79 2.82 -4.36
CA GLU A 71 1.02 3.94 -3.44
C GLU A 71 1.24 3.49 -1.99
N LEU A 72 0.52 2.46 -1.54
CA LEU A 72 0.74 1.88 -0.21
C LEU A 72 2.10 1.19 -0.12
N GLY A 73 2.53 0.48 -1.18
CA GLY A 73 3.87 -0.09 -1.27
C GLY A 73 4.97 0.98 -1.18
N ARG A 74 4.82 2.07 -1.94
CA ARG A 74 5.72 3.23 -1.91
C ARG A 74 5.76 3.90 -0.53
N ALA A 75 4.63 4.01 0.15
CA ALA A 75 4.57 4.52 1.52
C ALA A 75 5.33 3.60 2.49
N GLY A 76 5.19 2.28 2.36
CA GLY A 76 5.94 1.29 3.15
C GLY A 76 7.46 1.44 2.99
N LEU A 77 7.93 1.67 1.76
CA LEU A 77 9.34 1.97 1.48
C LEU A 77 9.80 3.30 2.12
N GLY A 78 8.99 4.36 2.03
CA GLY A 78 9.33 5.63 2.70
C GLY A 78 9.46 5.50 4.22
N VAL A 79 8.69 4.60 4.84
CA VAL A 79 8.80 4.30 6.28
C VAL A 79 10.09 3.53 6.60
N SER A 80 10.51 2.56 5.77
CA SER A 80 11.77 1.85 5.98
C SER A 80 13.00 2.74 5.73
N GLU A 81 12.95 3.62 4.73
CA GLU A 81 13.98 4.65 4.51
C GLU A 81 14.11 5.57 5.72
N SER A 82 12.97 5.99 6.29
CA SER A 82 12.96 6.78 7.52
C SER A 82 13.57 6.01 8.68
N ALA A 83 13.25 4.73 8.86
CA ALA A 83 13.84 3.88 9.88
C ALA A 83 15.38 3.83 9.75
N ALA A 84 15.89 3.59 8.54
CA ALA A 84 17.33 3.55 8.29
C ALA A 84 18.01 4.90 8.57
N SER A 85 17.36 6.01 8.20
CA SER A 85 17.85 7.37 8.44
C SER A 85 17.99 7.67 9.93
N TYR A 86 16.94 7.39 10.72
CA TYR A 86 16.99 7.62 12.17
C TYR A 86 18.00 6.71 12.87
N THR A 87 18.06 5.41 12.53
CA THR A 87 19.09 4.50 13.08
C THR A 87 20.50 5.01 12.80
N THR A 88 20.77 5.44 11.57
CA THR A 88 22.10 5.95 11.18
C THR A 88 22.42 7.25 11.91
N GLY A 89 21.45 8.17 11.99
CA GLY A 89 21.58 9.44 12.70
C GLY A 89 21.88 9.24 14.19
N ASP A 90 21.17 8.33 14.84
CA ASP A 90 21.36 8.01 16.26
C ASP A 90 22.77 7.44 16.52
N MET A 91 23.24 6.54 15.65
CA MET A 91 24.61 6.01 15.74
C MET A 91 25.68 7.09 15.56
N GLN A 92 25.50 8.00 14.59
CA GLN A 92 26.43 9.11 14.35
C GLN A 92 26.46 10.08 15.53
N ALA A 93 25.30 10.42 16.10
CA ALA A 93 25.20 11.28 17.27
C ALA A 93 25.90 10.64 18.48
N ALA A 94 25.66 9.34 18.73
CA ALA A 94 26.32 8.61 19.81
C ALA A 94 27.85 8.60 19.65
N ALA A 95 28.36 8.36 18.43
CA ALA A 95 29.79 8.40 18.14
C ALA A 95 30.39 9.80 18.37
N ALA A 96 29.71 10.86 17.92
CA ALA A 96 30.16 12.23 18.13
C ALA A 96 30.26 12.59 19.62
N TYR A 97 29.27 12.19 20.43
CA TYR A 97 29.31 12.39 21.89
C TYR A 97 30.45 11.62 22.57
N MET A 98 30.76 10.39 22.11
CA MET A 98 31.89 9.63 22.64
C MET A 98 33.23 10.29 22.32
N ILE A 99 33.40 10.84 21.10
CA ILE A 99 34.61 11.57 20.70
C ILE A 99 34.75 12.89 21.46
N ALA A 100 33.67 13.64 21.64
CA ALA A 100 33.71 14.94 22.34
C ALA A 100 33.93 14.82 23.86
N ARG A 101 33.71 13.64 24.43
CA ARG A 101 33.86 13.32 25.85
C ARG A 101 35.17 12.59 26.20
N GLY A 102 35.84 12.00 25.20
CA GLY A 102 37.13 11.32 25.34
C GLY A 102 38.30 12.28 25.25
#